data_AF-A0A8D8H4B5-F1
#
_entry.id   AF-A0A8D8H4B5-F1
#
_cell.length_a   1.000
_cell.length_b   1.000
_cell.length_c   1.000
_cell.angle_alpha   90.00
_cell.angle_beta   90.00
_cell.angle_gamma   90.00
#
_symmetry.space_group_name_H-M   'P 1'
#
loop_
_entity.id
_entity.type
_entity.pdbx_description
1 polymer ?
#
loop_
_entity_poly.entity_id
_entity_poly.type
_entity_poly.pdbx_seq_one_letter_code
_entity_poly.pdbx_strand_id
1 'polypeptide(L)'
;MFDNKCDWIKEVKRCGSESGWRVLTRDRMEIDSSLPMHYVVPRHLSDVEYVNISKSFRNGRSAIWVWSVGNANLVRMAELKPEIASPTIENTLLEHVRKCDPSKRAPHLMELSKLLPRIQEVNFAYLKLRKLCTPETDSDFMAQDSRFQTLLEKTYWLLYVSVCLKQSVEAAKLLMVGQTVVLQELNGRDMSCVISSLVQLLLDSSFRTINGFQTLIQKEWISLGHPFSDRIGHVCGNADEQSPLFILFLDCVWQLLNQFPEKFEFSETFLTSLWDSVFLPIFDTFQFNCETERQIAQLNDRIVLRPVWDWGEQFSDKDIALFTNPLYRKNALDNLNIYNRTTLQNDVTENKNVGDIIKEINKPAPDIPMISFIEPSCALKDIEIWQQCYFRWIPFLEIQNGGFPHIDLFNRSVQNNIILLQKLLIGGNISSSEEKLLPSKEFALNSKNKIEANDGSGIDESKIQFINSFFPFTSNAMYTDFLDILFTNEDILCDGSIIDSTSLSY
;
A
#
# COMPACT_ATOMS: atom_id res chain seq x y z
N MET A 1 6.01 16.58 -9.03
CA MET A 1 6.95 16.53 -7.89
C MET A 1 8.13 15.67 -8.34
N PHE A 2 9.38 15.97 -7.97
CA PHE A 2 10.57 15.20 -8.40
C PHE A 2 10.89 15.24 -9.91
N ASP A 3 10.23 16.13 -10.65
CA ASP A 3 10.48 16.37 -12.07
C ASP A 3 11.71 17.27 -12.27
N ASN A 4 12.04 18.08 -11.26
CA ASN A 4 13.12 19.06 -11.30
C ASN A 4 14.29 18.66 -10.40
N LYS A 5 15.51 19.02 -10.81
CA LYS A 5 16.74 18.83 -10.01
C LYS A 5 16.61 19.37 -8.57
N CYS A 6 15.92 20.49 -8.39
CA CYS A 6 15.73 21.14 -7.09
C CYS A 6 14.99 20.25 -6.09
N ASP A 7 14.04 19.43 -6.54
CA ASP A 7 13.26 18.56 -5.67
C ASP A 7 14.14 17.45 -5.09
N TRP A 8 14.99 16.85 -5.92
CA TRP A 8 16.01 15.89 -5.48
C TRP A 8 17.02 16.50 -4.51
N ILE A 9 17.46 17.74 -4.76
CA ILE A 9 18.38 18.44 -3.83
C ILE A 9 17.69 18.69 -2.49
N LYS A 10 16.42 19.12 -2.49
CA LYS A 10 15.63 19.31 -1.28
C LYS A 10 15.49 18.01 -0.50
N GLU A 11 15.21 16.89 -1.16
CA GLU A 11 15.08 15.59 -0.50
C GLU A 11 16.41 15.09 0.09
N VAL A 12 17.54 15.26 -0.60
CA VAL A 12 18.86 14.92 -0.05
C VAL A 12 19.20 15.77 1.17
N LYS A 13 18.86 17.07 1.13
CA LYS A 13 19.00 18.00 2.27
C LYS A 13 18.11 17.60 3.43
N ARG A 14 16.86 17.26 3.13
CA ARG A 14 15.86 16.77 4.08
C ARG A 14 16.43 15.62 4.88
N CYS A 15 16.94 14.61 4.19
CA CYS A 15 17.55 13.42 4.77
C CYS A 15 19.00 13.61 5.29
N GLY A 16 19.54 14.84 5.34
CA GLY A 16 20.87 15.13 5.90
C GLY A 16 22.03 14.45 5.16
N SER A 17 21.87 14.10 3.89
CA SER A 17 22.76 13.18 3.16
C SER A 17 23.73 13.86 2.18
N GLU A 18 23.86 15.18 2.24
CA GLU A 18 24.64 15.98 1.29
C GLU A 18 26.16 15.69 1.28
N SER A 19 26.67 15.13 2.38
CA SER A 19 28.09 14.79 2.54
C SER A 19 28.51 13.60 1.67
N GLY A 20 27.65 12.58 1.58
CA GLY A 20 27.91 11.34 0.86
C GLY A 20 27.31 11.29 -0.55
N TRP A 21 26.27 12.07 -0.81
CA TRP A 21 25.44 11.93 -2.01
C TRP A 21 25.25 13.24 -2.78
N ARG A 22 25.05 13.14 -4.10
CA ARG A 22 24.82 14.29 -4.99
C ARG A 22 23.80 13.96 -6.07
N VAL A 23 23.13 14.99 -6.59
CA VAL A 23 22.20 14.86 -7.72
C VAL A 23 22.97 14.86 -9.03
N LEU A 24 22.86 13.79 -9.81
CA LEU A 24 23.30 13.69 -11.19
C LEU A 24 22.17 14.11 -12.13
N THR A 25 22.52 14.74 -13.24
CA THR A 25 21.58 15.10 -14.31
C THR A 25 22.03 14.42 -15.59
N ARG A 26 21.16 13.62 -16.20
CA ARG A 26 21.45 12.92 -17.46
C ARG A 26 21.59 13.92 -18.62
N ASP A 27 22.08 13.47 -19.75
CA ASP A 27 21.89 14.18 -21.01
C ASP A 27 20.44 13.96 -21.50
N ARG A 28 19.81 15.03 -22.03
CA ARG A 28 18.46 14.98 -22.62
C ARG A 28 18.43 14.23 -23.95
N MET A 29 19.59 14.07 -24.60
CA MET A 29 19.71 13.38 -25.89
C MET A 29 19.65 11.85 -25.77
N GLU A 30 19.74 11.29 -24.56
CA GLU A 30 19.60 9.85 -24.33
C GLU A 30 18.12 9.44 -24.27
N ILE A 31 17.57 9.00 -25.40
CA ILE A 31 16.15 8.66 -25.57
C ILE A 31 15.86 7.22 -25.10
N ASP A 32 16.83 6.31 -25.16
CA ASP A 32 16.63 4.88 -24.87
C ASP A 32 16.82 4.48 -23.38
N SER A 33 16.78 5.45 -22.47
CA SER A 33 17.12 5.23 -21.06
C SER A 33 15.90 5.30 -20.14
N SER A 34 15.73 4.25 -19.32
CA SER A 34 14.68 4.15 -18.30
C SER A 34 15.02 4.79 -16.95
N LEU A 35 16.17 5.45 -16.86
CA LEU A 35 16.54 6.28 -15.70
C LEU A 35 15.79 7.61 -15.75
N PRO A 36 15.50 8.24 -14.60
CA PRO A 36 15.03 9.62 -14.59
C PRO A 36 16.08 10.61 -15.13
N MET A 37 15.59 11.79 -15.49
CA MET A 37 16.41 12.96 -15.82
C MET A 37 17.36 13.35 -14.66
N HIS A 38 16.87 13.25 -13.43
CA HIS A 38 17.59 13.60 -12.22
C HIS A 38 17.49 12.47 -11.20
N TYR A 39 18.61 12.08 -10.59
CA TYR A 39 18.65 11.08 -9.53
C TYR A 39 19.93 11.23 -8.71
N VAL A 40 20.01 10.52 -7.58
CA VAL A 40 21.05 10.72 -6.58
C VAL A 40 22.07 9.59 -6.61
N VAL A 41 23.35 9.97 -6.67
CA VAL A 41 24.50 9.08 -6.83
C VAL A 41 25.61 9.41 -5.82
N PRO A 42 26.61 8.53 -5.61
CA PRO A 42 27.74 8.81 -4.73
C PRO A 42 28.48 10.11 -5.08
N ARG A 43 28.70 10.95 -4.08
CA ARG A 43 29.26 12.31 -4.26
C ARG A 43 30.68 12.33 -4.80
N HIS A 44 31.52 11.38 -4.39
CA HIS A 44 32.94 11.34 -4.77
C HIS A 44 33.18 10.83 -6.20
N LEU A 45 32.18 10.25 -6.87
CA LEU A 45 32.29 9.84 -8.26
C LEU A 45 31.95 11.01 -9.17
N SER A 46 32.74 11.21 -10.22
CA SER A 46 32.37 12.08 -11.34
C SER A 46 31.23 11.46 -12.17
N ASP A 47 30.55 12.27 -12.99
CA ASP A 47 29.47 11.78 -13.87
C ASP A 47 30.00 10.70 -14.83
N VAL A 48 31.20 10.91 -15.39
CA VAL A 48 31.85 9.97 -16.31
C VAL A 48 32.17 8.63 -15.64
N GLU A 49 32.74 8.66 -14.43
CA GLU A 49 33.05 7.44 -13.68
C GLU A 49 31.78 6.67 -13.32
N TYR A 50 30.76 7.37 -12.80
CA TYR A 50 29.50 6.73 -12.43
C TYR A 50 28.81 6.09 -13.64
N VAL A 51 28.71 6.81 -14.76
CA VAL A 51 28.11 6.31 -16.00
C VAL A 51 28.91 5.14 -16.59
N ASN A 52 30.23 5.14 -16.46
CA ASN A 52 31.04 4.00 -16.92
C ASN A 52 30.81 2.75 -16.07
N ILE A 53 30.68 2.89 -14.74
CA ILE A 53 30.32 1.77 -13.86
C ILE A 53 28.89 1.30 -14.16
N SER A 54 27.96 2.21 -14.39
CA SER A 54 26.55 1.89 -14.57
C SER A 54 26.26 1.03 -15.82
N LYS A 55 27.10 1.12 -16.86
CA LYS A 55 26.99 0.29 -18.07
C LYS A 55 27.05 -1.21 -17.81
N SER A 56 27.68 -1.64 -16.71
CA SER A 56 27.78 -3.04 -16.31
C SER A 56 26.51 -3.58 -15.64
N PHE A 57 25.62 -2.70 -15.19
CA PHE A 57 24.37 -3.04 -14.53
C PHE A 57 23.22 -3.03 -15.52
N ARG A 58 22.22 -3.88 -15.28
CA ARG A 58 21.00 -3.93 -16.11
C ARG A 58 20.33 -2.56 -16.14
N ASN A 59 19.93 -2.11 -17.33
CA ASN A 59 19.30 -0.81 -17.57
C ASN A 59 20.09 0.42 -17.08
N GLY A 60 21.40 0.30 -16.85
CA GLY A 60 22.21 1.39 -16.30
C GLY A 60 21.93 1.70 -14.81
N ARG A 61 21.20 0.81 -14.11
CA ARG A 61 20.79 1.02 -12.71
C ARG A 61 21.81 0.43 -11.75
N SER A 62 22.92 1.16 -11.55
CA SER A 62 23.93 0.83 -10.54
C SER A 62 23.45 1.22 -9.14
N ALA A 63 24.07 2.18 -8.45
CA ALA A 63 23.69 2.55 -7.08
C ALA A 63 22.93 3.89 -7.07
N ILE A 64 21.62 3.82 -6.90
CA ILE A 64 20.74 5.00 -6.81
C ILE A 64 20.28 5.16 -5.37
N TRP A 65 20.60 6.30 -4.77
CA TRP A 65 20.10 6.67 -3.45
C TRP A 65 18.62 7.03 -3.51
N VAL A 66 17.86 6.59 -2.51
CA VAL A 66 16.43 6.87 -2.41
C VAL A 66 16.01 7.56 -1.11
N TRP A 67 16.68 7.25 -0.01
CA TRP A 67 16.35 7.81 1.31
C TRP A 67 17.49 7.58 2.31
N SER A 68 17.50 8.31 3.43
CA SER A 68 18.45 8.09 4.53
C SER A 68 17.86 8.46 5.90
N VAL A 69 18.44 7.84 6.93
CA VAL A 69 18.23 8.20 8.34
C VAL A 69 19.55 8.20 9.08
N GLY A 70 19.88 9.34 9.72
CA GLY A 70 21.19 9.53 10.33
C GLY A 70 22.31 9.32 9.32
N ASN A 71 23.19 8.36 9.60
CA ASN A 71 24.31 7.99 8.71
C ASN A 71 23.97 6.84 7.73
N ALA A 72 22.84 6.16 7.94
CA ALA A 72 22.43 5.02 7.12
C ALA A 72 21.66 5.48 5.88
N ASN A 73 21.94 4.81 4.77
CA ASN A 73 21.34 5.14 3.48
C ASN A 73 20.58 3.93 2.94
N LEU A 74 19.47 4.19 2.27
CA LEU A 74 18.73 3.22 1.49
C LEU A 74 19.06 3.45 0.02
N VAL A 75 19.54 2.40 -0.65
CA VAL A 75 20.06 2.45 -2.02
C VAL A 75 19.39 1.35 -2.83
N ARG A 76 18.97 1.65 -4.06
CA ARG A 76 18.45 0.66 -5.02
C ARG A 76 19.50 0.34 -6.06
N MET A 77 19.61 -0.93 -6.41
CA MET A 77 20.60 -1.44 -7.35
C MET A 77 20.04 -2.56 -8.22
N ALA A 78 20.38 -2.55 -9.52
CA ALA A 78 20.07 -3.67 -10.39
C ALA A 78 21.15 -4.76 -10.30
N GLU A 79 20.87 -5.96 -10.80
CA GLU A 79 21.89 -6.97 -10.98
C GLU A 79 22.82 -6.62 -12.15
N LEU A 80 24.01 -7.23 -12.15
CA LEU A 80 24.93 -7.15 -13.28
C LEU A 80 24.32 -7.75 -14.54
N LYS A 81 24.75 -7.23 -15.70
CA LYS A 81 24.44 -7.82 -16.99
C LYS A 81 25.07 -9.22 -17.06
N PRO A 82 24.38 -10.23 -17.64
CA PRO A 82 24.86 -11.60 -17.66
C PRO A 82 26.19 -11.76 -18.40
N GLU A 83 26.50 -10.88 -19.35
CA GLU A 83 27.78 -10.87 -20.09
C GLU A 83 28.97 -10.39 -19.23
N ILE A 84 28.69 -9.70 -18.12
CA ILE A 84 29.68 -9.08 -17.23
C ILE A 84 29.54 -9.74 -15.84
N ALA A 85 29.81 -11.04 -15.77
CA ALA A 85 29.72 -11.81 -14.53
C ALA A 85 31.00 -11.73 -13.67
N SER A 86 31.52 -10.52 -13.45
CA SER A 86 32.65 -10.31 -12.54
C SER A 86 32.16 -9.69 -11.22
N PRO A 87 32.22 -10.42 -10.08
CA PRO A 87 31.79 -9.90 -8.78
C PRO A 87 32.65 -8.71 -8.32
N THR A 88 33.80 -8.48 -8.95
CA THR A 88 34.68 -7.35 -8.67
C THR A 88 33.99 -6.00 -8.90
N ILE A 89 33.15 -5.88 -9.93
CA ILE A 89 32.48 -4.61 -10.27
C ILE A 89 31.43 -4.26 -9.22
N GLU A 90 30.63 -5.24 -8.81
CA GLU A 90 29.64 -5.07 -7.74
C GLU A 90 30.31 -4.70 -6.42
N ASN A 91 31.35 -5.43 -6.02
CA ASN A 91 32.12 -5.12 -4.81
C ASN A 91 32.75 -3.71 -4.86
N THR A 92 33.22 -3.28 -6.03
CA THR A 92 33.74 -1.93 -6.23
C THR A 92 32.66 -0.87 -6.03
N LEU A 93 31.45 -1.11 -6.56
CA LEU A 93 30.33 -0.21 -6.37
C LEU A 93 29.87 -0.16 -4.90
N LEU A 94 29.79 -1.31 -4.22
CA LEU A 94 29.48 -1.38 -2.79
C LEU A 94 30.53 -0.64 -1.95
N GLU A 95 31.81 -0.69 -2.32
CA GLU A 95 32.86 0.09 -1.68
C GLU A 95 32.66 1.60 -1.91
N HIS A 96 32.17 2.02 -3.08
CA HIS A 96 31.77 3.41 -3.30
C HIS A 96 30.58 3.81 -2.42
N VAL A 97 29.57 2.96 -2.27
CA VAL A 97 28.45 3.20 -1.34
C VAL A 97 28.96 3.29 0.11
N ARG A 98 29.89 2.41 0.52
CA ARG A 98 30.54 2.44 1.83
C ARG A 98 31.25 3.77 2.09
N LYS A 99 31.86 4.35 1.05
CA LYS A 99 32.53 5.66 1.15
C LYS A 99 31.55 6.81 1.36
N CYS A 100 30.27 6.66 1.02
CA CYS A 100 29.25 7.68 1.29
C CYS A 100 28.84 7.74 2.78
N ASP A 101 29.03 6.65 3.53
CA ASP A 101 28.77 6.63 4.97
C ASP A 101 29.91 7.35 5.74
N PRO A 102 29.61 8.37 6.57
CA PRO A 102 30.60 9.03 7.42
C PRO A 102 31.37 8.05 8.34
N SER A 103 30.69 7.01 8.82
CA SER A 103 31.24 5.96 9.68
C SER A 103 31.90 4.82 8.90
N LYS A 104 31.84 4.85 7.56
CA LYS A 104 32.45 3.87 6.65
C LYS A 104 32.04 2.42 6.94
N ARG A 105 30.85 2.20 7.51
CA ARG A 105 30.33 0.86 7.82
C ARG A 105 29.97 0.15 6.52
N ALA A 106 30.26 -1.14 6.44
CA ALA A 106 29.95 -1.93 5.27
C ALA A 106 28.42 -1.95 5.01
N PRO A 107 27.97 -1.67 3.77
CA PRO A 107 26.57 -1.75 3.44
C PRO A 107 26.07 -3.20 3.52
N HIS A 108 24.82 -3.38 3.94
CA HIS A 108 24.13 -4.66 3.88
C HIS A 108 23.49 -4.82 2.48
N LEU A 109 23.92 -5.83 1.73
CA LEU A 109 23.34 -6.17 0.44
C LEU A 109 22.15 -7.11 0.65
N MET A 110 20.96 -6.66 0.25
CA MET A 110 19.73 -7.42 0.32
C MET A 110 19.31 -7.87 -1.08
N GLU A 111 19.58 -9.14 -1.40
CA GLU A 111 19.28 -9.74 -2.71
C GLU A 111 17.79 -10.09 -2.82
N LEU A 112 16.98 -9.14 -3.26
CA LEU A 112 15.52 -9.26 -3.31
C LEU A 112 15.05 -10.40 -4.20
N SER A 113 15.76 -10.70 -5.29
CA SER A 113 15.48 -11.83 -6.19
C SER A 113 15.48 -13.20 -5.49
N LYS A 114 16.12 -13.32 -4.32
CA LYS A 114 16.15 -14.54 -3.48
C LYS A 114 15.10 -14.54 -2.37
N LEU A 115 14.62 -13.36 -1.99
CA LEU A 115 13.77 -13.15 -0.80
C LEU A 115 12.30 -12.93 -1.16
N LEU A 116 12.02 -12.50 -2.38
CA LEU A 116 10.71 -12.04 -2.84
C LEU A 116 10.28 -12.79 -4.11
N PRO A 117 8.96 -12.89 -4.36
CA PRO A 117 8.45 -13.50 -5.58
C PRO A 117 8.86 -12.70 -6.82
N ARG A 118 8.99 -13.42 -7.94
CA ARG A 118 9.18 -12.82 -9.26
C ARG A 118 7.90 -12.16 -9.73
N ILE A 119 8.02 -11.24 -10.69
CA ILE A 119 6.89 -10.50 -11.26
C ILE A 119 5.79 -11.45 -11.81
N GLN A 120 6.20 -12.57 -12.42
CA GLN A 120 5.27 -13.57 -12.96
C GLN A 120 4.49 -14.30 -11.86
N GLU A 121 5.15 -14.61 -10.75
CA GLU A 121 4.52 -15.28 -9.60
C GLU A 121 3.48 -14.36 -8.96
N VAL A 122 3.79 -13.06 -8.82
CA VAL A 122 2.84 -12.05 -8.35
C VAL A 122 1.63 -11.95 -9.29
N ASN A 123 1.85 -11.96 -10.61
CA ASN A 123 0.75 -11.94 -11.58
C ASN A 123 -0.17 -13.15 -11.45
N PHE A 124 0.40 -14.36 -11.41
CA PHE A 124 -0.40 -15.58 -11.22
C PHE A 124 -1.15 -15.61 -9.89
N ALA A 125 -0.53 -15.11 -8.81
CA ALA A 125 -1.17 -15.00 -7.51
C ALA A 125 -2.38 -14.06 -7.56
N TYR A 126 -2.23 -12.89 -8.17
CA TYR A 126 -3.30 -11.92 -8.32
C TYR A 126 -4.44 -12.45 -9.20
N LEU A 127 -4.14 -13.08 -10.34
CA LEU A 127 -5.17 -13.64 -11.22
C LEU A 127 -6.00 -14.71 -10.52
N LYS A 128 -5.35 -15.57 -9.70
CA LYS A 128 -6.05 -16.55 -8.86
C LYS A 128 -6.91 -15.88 -7.80
N LEU A 129 -6.39 -14.85 -7.11
CA LEU A 129 -7.15 -14.10 -6.12
C LEU A 129 -8.37 -13.42 -6.74
N ARG A 130 -8.18 -12.70 -7.85
CA ARG A 130 -9.25 -12.03 -8.58
C ARG A 130 -10.34 -13.04 -8.96
N LYS A 131 -9.97 -14.17 -9.56
CA LYS A 131 -10.92 -15.24 -9.91
C LYS A 131 -11.69 -15.78 -8.71
N LEU A 132 -11.03 -15.91 -7.55
CA LEU A 132 -11.68 -16.34 -6.30
C LEU A 132 -12.64 -15.27 -5.75
N CYS A 133 -12.38 -14.00 -5.99
CA CYS A 133 -13.17 -12.88 -5.49
C CYS A 133 -14.28 -12.43 -6.46
N THR A 134 -14.31 -12.96 -7.68
CA THR A 134 -15.31 -12.64 -8.71
C THR A 134 -15.95 -13.91 -9.27
N PRO A 135 -16.77 -14.64 -8.48
CA PRO A 135 -17.51 -15.79 -8.99
C PRO A 135 -18.51 -15.33 -10.06
N GLU A 136 -18.53 -16.02 -11.20
CA GLU A 136 -19.41 -15.67 -12.33
C GLU A 136 -20.79 -16.34 -12.23
N THR A 137 -20.91 -17.41 -11.45
CA THR A 137 -22.16 -18.18 -11.28
C THR A 137 -22.41 -18.54 -9.82
N ASP A 138 -23.68 -18.71 -9.44
CA ASP A 138 -24.10 -19.15 -8.10
C ASP A 138 -23.48 -20.51 -7.74
N SER A 139 -23.42 -21.43 -8.71
CA SER A 139 -22.81 -22.74 -8.51
C SER A 139 -21.32 -22.63 -8.20
N ASP A 140 -20.60 -21.73 -8.89
CA ASP A 140 -19.18 -21.48 -8.62
C ASP A 140 -18.99 -20.84 -7.25
N PHE A 141 -19.83 -19.88 -6.88
CA PHE A 141 -19.79 -19.24 -5.57
C PHE A 141 -20.00 -20.26 -4.43
N MET A 142 -21.08 -21.06 -4.49
CA MET A 142 -21.37 -22.10 -3.48
C MET A 142 -20.23 -23.12 -3.36
N ALA A 143 -19.64 -23.54 -4.49
CA ALA A 143 -18.52 -24.48 -4.49
C ALA A 143 -17.26 -23.88 -3.86
N GLN A 144 -16.99 -22.60 -4.10
CA GLN A 144 -15.84 -21.88 -3.56
C GLN A 144 -15.99 -21.57 -2.07
N ASP A 145 -17.18 -21.17 -1.63
CA ASP A 145 -17.45 -20.72 -0.26
C ASP A 145 -17.03 -21.75 0.79
N SER A 146 -17.44 -23.02 0.62
CA SER A 146 -17.08 -24.12 1.53
C SER A 146 -15.57 -24.40 1.65
N ARG A 147 -14.75 -23.89 0.70
CA ARG A 147 -13.30 -24.11 0.64
C ARG A 147 -12.52 -22.80 0.54
N PHE A 148 -13.15 -21.67 0.81
CA PHE A 148 -12.62 -20.34 0.49
C PHE A 148 -11.23 -20.13 1.08
N GLN A 149 -11.04 -20.50 2.35
CA GLN A 149 -9.76 -20.34 3.04
C GLN A 149 -8.62 -21.14 2.42
N THR A 150 -8.88 -22.39 2.02
CA THR A 150 -7.90 -23.21 1.32
C THR A 150 -7.60 -22.68 -0.07
N LEU A 151 -8.61 -22.15 -0.78
CA LEU A 151 -8.43 -21.54 -2.09
C LEU A 151 -7.64 -20.23 -2.00
N LEU A 152 -7.92 -19.40 -1.00
CA LEU A 152 -7.22 -18.16 -0.70
C LEU A 152 -5.75 -18.43 -0.40
N GLU A 153 -5.43 -19.42 0.43
CA GLU A 153 -4.04 -19.82 0.69
C GLU A 153 -3.31 -20.24 -0.60
N LYS A 154 -3.98 -20.99 -1.48
CA LYS A 154 -3.43 -21.42 -2.79
C LYS A 154 -3.22 -20.28 -3.80
N THR A 155 -3.75 -19.08 -3.53
CA THR A 155 -3.41 -17.90 -4.33
C THR A 155 -2.00 -17.40 -4.05
N TYR A 156 -1.46 -17.65 -2.85
CA TYR A 156 -0.22 -17.07 -2.32
C TYR A 156 -0.20 -15.54 -2.18
N TRP A 157 -1.30 -14.84 -2.46
CA TRP A 157 -1.32 -13.38 -2.43
C TRP A 157 -0.99 -12.80 -1.04
N LEU A 158 -1.70 -13.26 -0.01
CA LEU A 158 -1.46 -12.82 1.38
C LEU A 158 -0.07 -13.22 1.89
N LEU A 159 0.50 -14.32 1.38
CA LEU A 159 1.88 -14.68 1.66
C LEU A 159 2.85 -13.66 1.07
N TYR A 160 2.62 -13.20 -0.16
CA TYR A 160 3.48 -12.19 -0.79
C TYR A 160 3.38 -10.83 -0.10
N VAL A 161 2.17 -10.42 0.33
CA VAL A 161 1.98 -9.23 1.19
C VAL A 161 2.78 -9.37 2.49
N SER A 162 2.63 -10.50 3.18
CA SER A 162 3.36 -10.83 4.43
C SER A 162 4.88 -10.75 4.24
N VAL A 163 5.42 -11.37 3.19
CA VAL A 163 6.87 -11.41 2.95
C VAL A 163 7.40 -10.02 2.57
N CYS A 164 6.69 -9.24 1.75
CA CYS A 164 7.06 -7.86 1.45
C CYS A 164 7.19 -7.02 2.72
N LEU A 165 6.17 -7.04 3.59
CA LEU A 165 6.21 -6.34 4.88
C LEU A 165 7.37 -6.81 5.76
N LYS A 166 7.59 -8.13 5.85
CA LYS A 166 8.69 -8.71 6.63
C LYS A 166 10.06 -8.23 6.15
N GLN A 167 10.30 -8.23 4.84
CA GLN A 167 11.57 -7.76 4.29
C GLN A 167 11.77 -6.25 4.48
N SER A 168 10.69 -5.46 4.37
CA SER A 168 10.73 -4.03 4.67
C SER A 168 11.03 -3.73 6.13
N VAL A 169 10.47 -4.51 7.07
CA VAL A 169 10.79 -4.37 8.51
C VAL A 169 12.26 -4.67 8.79
N GLU A 170 12.83 -5.71 8.17
CA GLU A 170 14.25 -6.04 8.32
C GLU A 170 15.15 -4.90 7.82
N ALA A 171 14.90 -4.42 6.60
CA ALA A 171 15.63 -3.29 6.04
C ALA A 171 15.49 -2.02 6.92
N ALA A 172 14.30 -1.75 7.45
CA ALA A 172 14.06 -0.62 8.34
C ALA A 172 14.87 -0.73 9.65
N LYS A 173 14.91 -1.90 10.27
CA LYS A 173 15.71 -2.15 11.49
C LYS A 173 17.20 -1.96 11.25
N LEU A 174 17.72 -2.44 10.12
CA LEU A 174 19.12 -2.24 9.73
C LEU A 174 19.46 -0.74 9.57
N LEU A 175 18.58 0.03 8.92
CA LEU A 175 18.75 1.48 8.80
C LEU A 175 18.75 2.17 10.16
N MET A 176 17.86 1.78 11.07
CA MET A 176 17.77 2.35 12.42
C MET A 176 19.03 2.14 13.26
N VAL A 177 19.72 1.00 13.11
CA VAL A 177 21.01 0.76 13.80
C VAL A 177 22.20 1.47 13.12
N GLY A 178 21.94 2.25 12.08
CA GLY A 178 22.95 3.00 11.34
C GLY A 178 23.69 2.14 10.32
N GLN A 179 23.06 1.11 9.75
CA GLN A 179 23.63 0.30 8.67
C GLN A 179 22.97 0.67 7.34
N THR A 180 23.78 1.07 6.35
CA THR A 180 23.31 1.32 4.99
C THR A 180 22.80 0.02 4.35
N VAL A 181 21.64 0.07 3.70
CA VAL A 181 21.01 -1.08 3.04
C VAL A 181 20.96 -0.84 1.53
N VAL A 182 21.45 -1.83 0.77
CA VAL A 182 21.40 -1.85 -0.70
C VAL A 182 20.40 -2.91 -1.12
N LEU A 183 19.28 -2.47 -1.68
CA LEU A 183 18.23 -3.33 -2.25
C LEU A 183 18.63 -3.71 -3.68
N GLN A 184 19.05 -4.95 -3.87
CA GLN A 184 19.41 -5.46 -5.18
C GLN A 184 18.30 -6.31 -5.78
N GLU A 185 17.96 -6.02 -7.03
CA GLU A 185 16.95 -6.75 -7.81
C GLU A 185 17.42 -6.88 -9.26
N LEU A 186 16.89 -7.85 -10.02
CA LEU A 186 17.21 -8.04 -11.44
C LEU A 186 17.26 -6.73 -12.26
N ASN A 187 16.17 -5.95 -12.28
CA ASN A 187 16.08 -4.72 -13.08
C ASN A 187 16.13 -3.42 -12.25
N GLY A 188 16.08 -3.52 -10.91
CA GLY A 188 16.07 -2.36 -10.01
C GLY A 188 14.85 -1.43 -10.17
N ARG A 189 13.69 -1.99 -10.51
CA ARG A 189 12.48 -1.23 -10.89
C ARG A 189 11.15 -1.81 -10.41
N ASP A 190 11.16 -3.02 -9.86
CA ASP A 190 9.96 -3.78 -9.55
C ASP A 190 9.82 -3.94 -8.02
N MET A 191 10.18 -5.08 -7.44
CA MET A 191 10.14 -5.34 -5.99
C MET A 191 11.05 -4.41 -5.19
N SER A 192 12.15 -3.93 -5.77
CA SER A 192 12.97 -2.90 -5.11
C SER A 192 12.18 -1.62 -4.81
N CYS A 193 11.19 -1.29 -5.64
CA CYS A 193 10.27 -0.17 -5.46
C CYS A 193 9.29 -0.40 -4.30
N VAL A 194 8.73 -1.61 -4.25
CA VAL A 194 7.82 -2.04 -3.18
C VAL A 194 8.51 -1.93 -1.83
N ILE A 195 9.69 -2.55 -1.71
CA ILE A 195 10.43 -2.57 -0.45
C ILE A 195 10.93 -1.17 -0.08
N SER A 196 11.48 -0.38 -1.01
CA SER A 196 11.97 0.96 -0.71
C SER A 196 10.85 1.90 -0.24
N SER A 197 9.67 1.80 -0.84
CA SER A 197 8.50 2.60 -0.46
C SER A 197 7.99 2.21 0.93
N LEU A 198 7.86 0.90 1.19
CA LEU A 198 7.42 0.40 2.49
C LEU A 198 8.40 0.78 3.60
N VAL A 199 9.71 0.61 3.41
CA VAL A 199 10.73 1.04 4.40
C VAL A 199 10.57 2.51 4.77
N GLN A 200 10.34 3.37 3.77
CA GLN A 200 10.12 4.80 3.98
C GLN A 200 8.84 5.09 4.77
N LEU A 201 7.74 4.36 4.52
CA LEU A 201 6.50 4.50 5.30
C LEU A 201 6.65 4.01 6.75
N LEU A 202 7.39 2.91 6.94
CA LEU A 202 7.68 2.36 8.26
C LEU A 202 8.47 3.37 9.10
N LEU A 203 9.44 4.06 8.51
CA LEU A 203 10.37 4.93 9.24
C LEU A 203 9.95 6.40 9.30
N ASP A 204 9.50 7.00 8.19
CA ASP A 204 9.29 8.44 8.06
C ASP A 204 7.78 8.77 8.08
N SER A 205 7.32 9.42 9.15
CA SER A 205 5.91 9.77 9.29
C SER A 205 5.44 10.84 8.30
N SER A 206 6.36 11.59 7.68
CA SER A 206 5.99 12.57 6.64
C SER A 206 5.32 11.89 5.44
N PHE A 207 5.74 10.66 5.08
CA PHE A 207 5.15 9.89 3.98
C PHE A 207 3.80 9.24 4.31
N ARG A 208 3.33 9.32 5.56
CA ARG A 208 2.00 8.82 5.97
C ARG A 208 0.90 9.88 5.88
N THR A 209 1.27 11.09 5.48
CA THR A 209 0.33 12.15 5.09
C THR A 209 -0.16 11.89 3.66
N ILE A 210 -1.33 12.42 3.27
CA ILE A 210 -1.83 12.32 1.89
C ILE A 210 -0.78 12.87 0.92
N ASN A 211 -0.32 14.11 1.13
CA ASN A 211 0.68 14.73 0.26
C ASN A 211 2.03 13.99 0.29
N GLY A 212 2.46 13.51 1.46
CA GLY A 212 3.69 12.73 1.60
C GLY A 212 3.61 11.40 0.85
N PHE A 213 2.47 10.72 0.89
CA PHE A 213 2.28 9.47 0.16
C PHE A 213 2.28 9.68 -1.36
N GLN A 214 1.62 10.74 -1.84
CA GLN A 214 1.67 11.15 -3.25
C GLN A 214 3.12 11.46 -3.68
N THR A 215 3.86 12.17 -2.82
CA THR A 215 5.28 12.49 -3.02
C THR A 215 6.14 11.23 -3.09
N LEU A 216 5.89 10.25 -2.20
CA LEU A 216 6.58 8.97 -2.17
C LEU A 216 6.34 8.18 -3.46
N ILE A 217 5.09 8.11 -3.92
CA ILE A 217 4.73 7.42 -5.17
C ILE A 217 5.39 8.09 -6.36
N GLN A 218 5.28 9.43 -6.44
CA GLN A 218 5.90 10.19 -7.51
C GLN A 218 7.42 9.94 -7.55
N LYS A 219 8.10 9.92 -6.40
CA LYS A 219 9.55 9.66 -6.31
C LYS A 219 9.92 8.21 -6.67
N GLU A 220 9.35 7.23 -5.95
CA GLU A 220 9.80 5.83 -6.00
C GLU A 220 9.31 5.08 -7.22
N TRP A 221 8.10 5.39 -7.68
CA TRP A 221 7.42 4.66 -8.74
C TRP A 221 7.50 5.42 -10.06
N ILE A 222 7.16 6.70 -10.08
CA ILE A 222 7.02 7.46 -11.32
C ILE A 222 8.37 7.96 -11.82
N SER A 223 9.04 8.81 -11.05
CA SER A 223 10.34 9.39 -11.42
C SER A 223 11.40 8.29 -11.55
N LEU A 224 11.48 7.37 -10.60
CA LEU A 224 12.39 6.22 -10.70
C LEU A 224 11.92 5.12 -11.68
N GLY A 225 10.91 5.38 -12.52
CA GLY A 225 10.67 4.69 -13.79
C GLY A 225 10.16 3.26 -13.67
N HIS A 226 9.28 2.98 -12.70
CA HIS A 226 8.53 1.73 -12.67
C HIS A 226 7.73 1.58 -13.98
N PRO A 227 7.82 0.43 -14.68
CA PRO A 227 7.22 0.28 -15.99
C PRO A 227 5.69 0.02 -15.92
N PHE A 228 4.90 1.04 -15.56
CA PHE A 228 3.46 0.89 -15.33
C PHE A 228 2.72 0.36 -16.57
N SER A 229 3.00 0.89 -17.76
CA SER A 229 2.33 0.46 -18.99
C SER A 229 2.54 -1.02 -19.27
N ASP A 230 3.77 -1.52 -19.13
CA ASP A 230 4.09 -2.93 -19.36
C ASP A 230 3.51 -3.82 -18.24
N ARG A 231 3.61 -3.38 -16.99
CA ARG A 231 3.19 -4.15 -15.81
C ARG A 231 1.69 -4.27 -15.68
N ILE A 232 0.95 -3.22 -16.02
CA ILE A 232 -0.52 -3.21 -15.98
C ILE A 232 -1.09 -3.74 -17.30
N GLY A 233 -0.37 -3.59 -18.41
CA GLY A 233 -0.85 -3.96 -19.74
C GLY A 233 -1.75 -2.89 -20.36
N HIS A 234 -1.40 -1.60 -20.24
CA HIS A 234 -2.15 -0.50 -20.87
C HIS A 234 -2.17 -0.61 -22.39
N VAL A 235 -1.08 -1.10 -22.97
CA VAL A 235 -0.96 -1.38 -24.40
C VAL A 235 -0.80 -2.88 -24.58
N CYS A 236 -1.43 -3.45 -25.61
CA CYS A 236 -1.24 -4.85 -26.00
C CYS A 236 0.25 -5.11 -26.25
N GLY A 237 0.87 -5.88 -25.35
CA GLY A 237 2.30 -6.14 -25.35
C GLY A 237 2.61 -7.56 -24.87
N ASN A 238 3.80 -7.74 -24.30
CA ASN A 238 4.21 -9.04 -23.79
C ASN A 238 3.47 -9.38 -22.48
N ALA A 239 2.56 -10.37 -22.53
CA ALA A 239 1.82 -10.80 -21.36
C ALA A 239 2.71 -11.31 -20.21
N ASP A 240 3.93 -11.78 -20.52
CA ASP A 240 4.89 -12.26 -19.52
C ASP A 240 5.49 -11.12 -18.66
N GLU A 241 5.34 -9.86 -19.10
CA GLU A 241 5.82 -8.68 -18.37
C GLU A 241 4.75 -8.07 -17.46
N GLN A 242 3.50 -8.53 -17.56
CA GLN A 242 2.42 -8.04 -16.71
C GLN A 242 2.62 -8.54 -15.27
N SER A 243 2.48 -7.62 -14.32
CA SER A 243 2.52 -7.93 -12.90
C SER A 243 1.91 -6.79 -12.07
N PRO A 244 0.91 -7.06 -11.23
CA PRO A 244 0.17 -6.06 -10.46
C PRO A 244 0.94 -5.66 -9.18
N LEU A 245 2.18 -5.21 -9.35
CA LEU A 245 3.07 -4.85 -8.24
C LEU A 245 2.61 -3.61 -7.47
N PHE A 246 1.97 -2.67 -8.15
CA PHE A 246 1.46 -1.47 -7.49
C PHE A 246 0.32 -1.79 -6.53
N ILE A 247 -0.64 -2.65 -6.91
CA ILE A 247 -1.68 -3.10 -5.96
C ILE A 247 -1.12 -4.01 -4.86
N LEU A 248 -0.07 -4.79 -5.12
CA LEU A 248 0.63 -5.52 -4.06
C LEU A 248 1.21 -4.54 -3.00
N PHE A 249 1.81 -3.44 -3.46
CA PHE A 249 2.28 -2.38 -2.58
C PHE A 249 1.12 -1.71 -1.83
N LEU A 250 0.03 -1.33 -2.51
CA LEU A 250 -1.13 -0.71 -1.86
C LEU A 250 -1.78 -1.63 -0.83
N ASP A 251 -1.85 -2.94 -1.08
CA ASP A 251 -2.32 -3.93 -0.11
C ASP A 251 -1.41 -3.94 1.13
N CYS A 252 -0.08 -3.98 0.94
CA CYS A 252 0.86 -3.84 2.06
C CYS A 252 0.62 -2.54 2.86
N VAL A 253 0.35 -1.41 2.19
CA VAL A 253 0.02 -0.14 2.85
C VAL A 253 -1.32 -0.21 3.59
N TRP A 254 -2.32 -0.89 3.01
CA TRP A 254 -3.60 -1.12 3.67
C TRP A 254 -3.44 -1.97 4.94
N GLN A 255 -2.59 -3.01 4.93
CA GLN A 255 -2.25 -3.76 6.16
C GLN A 255 -1.65 -2.84 7.23
N LEU A 256 -0.75 -1.91 6.85
CA LEU A 256 -0.19 -0.93 7.78
C LEU A 256 -1.24 0.03 8.31
N LEU A 257 -2.17 0.48 7.46
CA LEU A 257 -3.28 1.34 7.85
C LEU A 257 -4.20 0.64 8.88
N ASN A 258 -4.52 -0.64 8.67
CA ASN A 258 -5.34 -1.41 9.59
C ASN A 258 -4.67 -1.66 10.93
N GLN A 259 -3.37 -1.98 10.94
CA GLN A 259 -2.63 -2.23 12.17
C GLN A 259 -2.32 -0.92 12.93
N PHE A 260 -2.23 0.22 12.23
CA PHE A 260 -1.88 1.52 12.80
C PHE A 260 -2.81 2.66 12.32
N PRO A 261 -4.12 2.60 12.60
CA PRO A 261 -5.09 3.55 12.06
C PRO A 261 -4.83 4.99 12.48
N GLU A 262 -4.21 5.23 13.63
CA GLU A 262 -3.91 6.60 14.08
C GLU A 262 -2.68 7.22 13.39
N LYS A 263 -1.89 6.44 12.64
CA LYS A 263 -0.60 6.85 12.09
C LYS A 263 -0.65 7.35 10.64
N PHE A 264 -1.75 7.11 9.93
CA PHE A 264 -1.91 7.46 8.52
C PHE A 264 -3.04 8.47 8.33
N GLU A 265 -2.76 9.55 7.60
CA GLU A 265 -3.73 10.61 7.29
C GLU A 265 -4.74 10.16 6.25
N PHE A 266 -4.33 9.31 5.31
CA PHE A 266 -5.21 8.81 4.27
C PHE A 266 -6.03 7.60 4.72
N SER A 267 -7.21 7.47 4.15
CA SER A 267 -8.14 6.36 4.38
C SER A 267 -7.94 5.20 3.39
N GLU A 268 -8.63 4.09 3.64
CA GLU A 268 -8.72 2.97 2.68
C GLU A 268 -9.35 3.41 1.35
N THR A 269 -10.31 4.34 1.39
CA THR A 269 -10.96 4.89 0.20
C THR A 269 -9.94 5.57 -0.72
N PHE A 270 -9.03 6.37 -0.16
CA PHE A 270 -7.95 6.98 -0.93
C PHE A 270 -7.08 5.94 -1.65
N LEU A 271 -6.71 4.84 -0.98
CA LEU A 271 -5.92 3.76 -1.58
C LEU A 271 -6.70 3.06 -2.71
N THR A 272 -8.00 2.82 -2.52
CA THR A 272 -8.85 2.22 -3.56
C THR A 272 -9.03 3.13 -4.78
N SER A 273 -9.27 4.43 -4.58
CA SER A 273 -9.39 5.41 -5.65
C SER A 273 -8.07 5.58 -6.41
N LEU A 274 -6.94 5.48 -5.71
CA LEU A 274 -5.62 5.49 -6.33
C LEU A 274 -5.39 4.24 -7.19
N TRP A 275 -5.82 3.07 -6.75
CA TRP A 275 -5.78 1.88 -7.60
C TRP A 275 -6.63 2.05 -8.87
N ASP A 276 -7.85 2.59 -8.74
CA ASP A 276 -8.74 2.79 -9.88
C ASP A 276 -8.13 3.76 -10.89
N SER A 277 -7.47 4.82 -10.40
CA SER A 277 -6.81 5.82 -11.24
C SER A 277 -5.72 5.28 -12.15
N VAL A 278 -5.12 4.12 -11.82
CA VAL A 278 -4.16 3.44 -12.70
C VAL A 278 -4.79 3.11 -14.05
N PHE A 279 -6.08 2.76 -14.07
CA PHE A 279 -6.79 2.38 -15.29
C PHE A 279 -7.50 3.55 -15.98
N LEU A 280 -7.51 4.75 -15.37
CA LEU A 280 -8.20 5.91 -15.90
C LEU A 280 -7.30 6.67 -16.87
N PRO A 281 -7.63 6.76 -18.17
CA PRO A 281 -6.80 7.42 -19.17
C PRO A 281 -6.84 8.96 -19.08
N ILE A 282 -7.68 9.52 -18.18
CA ILE A 282 -7.73 10.96 -17.93
C ILE A 282 -6.45 11.47 -17.24
N PHE A 283 -5.81 10.61 -16.45
CA PHE A 283 -4.58 10.93 -15.74
C PHE A 283 -3.38 10.29 -16.42
N ASP A 284 -2.28 11.05 -16.49
CA ASP A 284 -1.05 10.58 -17.13
C ASP A 284 -0.09 9.88 -16.16
N THR A 285 -0.30 10.03 -14.86
CA THR A 285 0.65 9.61 -13.81
C THR A 285 1.15 8.18 -14.01
N PHE A 286 0.25 7.24 -14.28
CA PHE A 286 0.55 5.80 -14.40
C PHE A 286 0.59 5.29 -15.85
N GLN A 287 0.59 6.15 -16.87
CA GLN A 287 0.42 5.72 -18.28
C GLN A 287 1.72 5.31 -18.99
N PHE A 288 2.89 5.65 -18.45
CA PHE A 288 4.18 5.48 -19.13
C PHE A 288 5.11 4.56 -18.34
N ASN A 289 6.11 3.97 -19.01
CA ASN A 289 7.09 3.11 -18.35
C ASN A 289 8.27 3.87 -17.74
N CYS A 290 8.53 5.09 -18.22
CA CYS A 290 9.56 5.96 -17.67
C CYS A 290 9.32 7.42 -18.02
N GLU A 291 10.09 8.29 -17.37
CA GLU A 291 10.05 9.74 -17.61
C GLU A 291 10.41 10.12 -19.05
N THR A 292 11.31 9.38 -19.71
CA THR A 292 11.69 9.64 -21.10
C THR A 292 10.51 9.47 -22.06
N GLU A 293 9.72 8.40 -21.90
CA GLU A 293 8.51 8.16 -22.70
C GLU A 293 7.46 9.27 -22.48
N ARG A 294 7.27 9.69 -21.22
CA ARG A 294 6.38 10.80 -20.86
C ARG A 294 6.77 12.09 -21.59
N GLN A 295 8.07 12.41 -21.61
CA GLN A 295 8.57 13.61 -22.29
C GLN A 295 8.41 13.54 -23.81
N ILE A 296 8.65 12.37 -24.42
CA ILE A 296 8.40 12.18 -25.87
C ILE A 296 6.92 12.40 -26.20
N ALA A 297 6.00 11.91 -25.34
CA ALA A 297 4.57 12.11 -25.53
C ALA A 297 4.17 13.59 -25.43
N GLN A 298 4.76 14.35 -24.50
CA GLN A 298 4.54 15.80 -24.36
C GLN A 298 4.98 16.58 -25.59
N LEU A 299 6.11 16.21 -26.21
CA LEU A 299 6.65 16.89 -27.40
C LEU A 299 5.75 16.75 -28.64
N ASN A 300 4.81 15.79 -28.64
CA ASN A 300 3.94 15.55 -29.78
C ASN A 300 2.70 16.47 -29.84
N ASP A 301 2.57 17.48 -28.96
CA ASP A 301 1.52 18.53 -28.88
C ASP A 301 0.04 18.06 -28.96
N ARG A 302 -0.21 16.74 -28.96
CA ARG A 302 -1.52 16.12 -29.12
C ARG A 302 -2.16 15.67 -27.80
N ILE A 303 -1.42 15.73 -26.69
CA ILE A 303 -1.84 15.14 -25.42
C ILE A 303 -1.64 16.18 -24.30
N VAL A 304 -2.69 16.43 -23.53
CA VAL A 304 -2.63 17.20 -22.29
C VAL A 304 -2.40 16.22 -21.15
N LEU A 305 -1.25 16.33 -20.49
CA LEU A 305 -0.92 15.51 -19.34
C LEU A 305 -1.56 16.11 -18.08
N ARG A 306 -2.26 15.28 -17.30
CA ARG A 306 -2.93 15.66 -16.06
C ARG A 306 -2.56 14.71 -14.93
N PRO A 307 -1.89 15.19 -13.87
CA PRO A 307 -1.51 14.33 -12.76
C PRO A 307 -2.75 13.89 -11.99
N VAL A 308 -2.74 12.65 -11.51
CA VAL A 308 -3.79 12.08 -10.63
C VAL A 308 -3.96 12.86 -9.32
N TRP A 309 -2.94 13.63 -8.93
CA TRP A 309 -2.94 14.39 -7.69
C TRP A 309 -3.99 15.52 -7.64
N ASP A 310 -4.52 15.93 -8.80
CA ASP A 310 -5.63 16.87 -8.91
C ASP A 310 -6.98 16.15 -8.87
N TRP A 311 -7.33 15.62 -7.70
CA TRP A 311 -8.53 14.81 -7.49
C TRP A 311 -9.84 15.54 -7.81
N GLY A 312 -9.83 16.88 -7.82
CA GLY A 312 -10.99 17.69 -8.18
C GLY A 312 -11.46 17.52 -9.63
N GLU A 313 -10.60 16.99 -10.52
CA GLU A 313 -10.97 16.64 -11.89
C GLU A 313 -11.92 15.43 -11.97
N GLN A 314 -11.95 14.57 -10.95
CA GLN A 314 -12.78 13.35 -10.91
C GLN A 314 -13.84 13.38 -9.82
N PHE A 315 -13.54 13.97 -8.66
CA PHE A 315 -14.33 13.83 -7.45
C PHE A 315 -14.80 15.18 -6.93
N SER A 316 -15.98 15.19 -6.29
CA SER A 316 -16.45 16.37 -5.59
C SER A 316 -15.67 16.58 -4.28
N ASP A 317 -15.68 17.80 -3.73
CA ASP A 317 -15.05 18.07 -2.42
C ASP A 317 -15.58 17.15 -1.30
N LYS A 318 -16.85 16.72 -1.40
CA LYS A 318 -17.46 15.78 -0.44
C LYS A 318 -16.83 14.39 -0.53
N ASP A 319 -16.54 13.92 -1.74
CA ASP A 319 -15.92 12.61 -1.96
C ASP A 319 -14.44 12.66 -1.60
N ILE A 320 -13.75 13.76 -1.93
CA ILE A 320 -12.35 13.99 -1.54
C ILE A 320 -12.21 14.01 -0.02
N ALA A 321 -13.21 14.50 0.72
CA ALA A 321 -13.20 14.46 2.19
C ALA A 321 -13.10 13.02 2.74
N LEU A 322 -13.61 12.01 2.01
CA LEU A 322 -13.51 10.59 2.38
C LEU A 322 -12.09 10.05 2.28
N PHE A 323 -11.17 10.75 1.61
CA PHE A 323 -9.75 10.36 1.54
C PHE A 323 -9.03 10.55 2.86
N THR A 324 -9.57 11.40 3.75
CA THR A 324 -8.96 11.64 5.05
C THR A 324 -9.46 10.64 6.08
N ASN A 325 -8.54 10.02 6.79
CA ASN A 325 -8.82 9.15 7.91
C ASN A 325 -9.11 9.98 9.18
N PRO A 326 -10.32 9.90 9.75
CA PRO A 326 -10.69 10.68 10.94
C PRO A 326 -9.93 10.28 12.21
N LEU A 327 -9.31 9.10 12.24
CA LEU A 327 -8.53 8.61 13.38
C LEU A 327 -7.09 9.14 13.39
N TYR A 328 -6.65 9.79 12.31
CA TYR A 328 -5.28 10.28 12.19
C TYR A 328 -4.92 11.28 13.29
N ARG A 329 -3.91 10.94 14.09
CA ARG A 329 -3.36 11.84 15.10
C ARG A 329 -2.13 12.52 14.54
N LYS A 330 -2.28 13.80 14.19
CA LYS A 330 -1.14 14.65 13.86
C LYS A 330 -0.21 14.74 15.08
N ASN A 331 1.08 14.43 14.89
CA ASN A 331 2.05 14.39 15.99
C ASN A 331 2.08 15.74 16.71
N ALA A 332 2.03 15.73 18.05
CA ALA A 332 2.01 16.95 18.87
C ALA A 332 3.26 17.86 18.69
N LEU A 333 4.36 17.33 18.14
CA LEU A 333 5.54 18.11 17.76
C LEU A 333 5.28 19.07 16.59
N ASP A 334 4.34 18.77 15.70
CA ASP A 334 3.88 19.71 14.68
C ASP A 334 3.19 20.93 15.34
N ASN A 335 2.50 20.71 16.46
CA ASN A 335 1.84 21.76 17.23
C ASN A 335 2.83 22.57 18.10
N LEU A 336 3.93 21.98 18.59
CA LEU A 336 4.98 22.71 19.33
C LEU A 336 5.77 23.67 18.42
N ASN A 337 5.95 23.33 17.14
CA ASN A 337 6.50 24.27 16.15
C ASN A 337 5.53 25.43 15.82
N ILE A 338 4.23 25.25 16.06
CA ILE A 338 3.22 26.32 15.96
C ILE A 338 3.17 27.13 17.27
N TYR A 339 3.25 26.49 18.43
CA TYR A 339 3.25 27.15 19.74
C TYR A 339 4.53 27.96 20.00
N ASN A 340 5.70 27.49 19.56
CA ASN A 340 6.94 28.26 19.62
C ASN A 340 6.95 29.46 18.65
N ARG A 341 6.07 29.50 17.64
CA ARG A 341 5.83 30.69 16.80
C ARG A 341 4.95 31.73 17.50
N THR A 342 4.02 31.32 18.36
CA THR A 342 3.16 32.23 19.12
C THR A 342 3.79 32.71 20.44
N THR A 343 4.68 31.94 21.07
CA THR A 343 5.39 32.39 22.29
C THR A 343 6.60 33.30 22.02
N LEU A 344 7.15 33.32 20.80
CA LEU A 344 8.11 34.35 20.35
C LEU A 344 7.43 35.67 19.94
N GLN A 345 6.12 35.80 20.14
CA GLN A 345 5.35 37.01 19.81
C GLN A 345 5.22 37.99 21.00
N ASN A 346 5.72 37.62 22.18
CA ASN A 346 5.59 38.44 23.39
C ASN A 346 6.89 39.06 23.90
N ASP A 347 8.04 38.80 23.27
CA ASP A 347 9.26 39.55 23.55
C ASP A 347 9.96 39.94 22.26
N VAL A 348 10.29 41.24 22.17
CA VAL A 348 11.02 41.94 21.10
C VAL A 348 10.15 42.54 19.98
N THR A 349 9.54 43.68 20.30
CA THR A 349 9.65 44.86 19.43
C THR A 349 10.88 45.68 19.82
N GLU A 350 12.01 45.41 19.16
CA GLU A 350 12.78 46.48 18.50
C GLU A 350 12.70 46.21 16.99
N ASN A 351 12.20 47.22 16.28
CA ASN A 351 12.08 47.39 14.83
C ASN A 351 12.70 46.31 13.92
N LYS A 352 11.86 45.37 13.46
CA LYS A 352 12.06 44.67 12.19
C LYS A 352 10.81 44.85 11.32
N ASN A 353 11.04 45.15 10.04
CA ASN A 353 10.00 45.35 9.04
C ASN A 353 9.03 44.16 9.00
N VAL A 354 7.73 44.44 9.09
CA VAL A 354 6.64 43.44 9.04
C VAL A 354 6.73 42.59 7.76
N GLY A 355 7.28 43.14 6.67
CA GLY A 355 7.53 42.42 5.41
C GLY A 355 8.64 41.36 5.46
N ASP A 356 9.61 41.48 6.37
CA ASP A 356 10.68 40.48 6.55
C ASP A 356 10.23 39.35 7.48
N ILE A 357 9.35 39.67 8.45
CA ILE A 357 8.73 38.69 9.36
C ILE A 357 7.77 37.77 8.59
N ILE A 358 6.96 38.31 7.66
CA ILE A 358 6.09 37.50 6.79
C ILE A 358 6.90 36.57 5.87
N LYS A 359 8.09 37.01 5.41
CA LYS A 359 9.01 36.16 4.65
C LYS A 359 9.67 35.07 5.50
N GLU A 360 9.87 35.28 6.80
CA GLU A 360 10.34 34.23 7.73
C GLU A 360 9.22 33.27 8.16
N ILE A 361 7.98 33.74 8.34
CA ILE A 361 6.81 32.89 8.62
C ILE A 361 6.50 31.94 7.45
N ASN A 362 6.75 32.39 6.22
CA ASN A 362 6.61 31.63 4.98
C ASN A 362 7.83 30.80 4.59
N LYS A 363 8.89 30.75 5.42
CA LYS A 363 9.93 29.72 5.23
C LYS A 363 9.36 28.38 5.69
N PRO A 364 9.33 27.35 4.82
CA PRO A 364 9.00 26.01 5.27
C PRO A 364 10.00 25.63 6.38
N ALA A 365 9.48 24.99 7.44
CA ALA A 365 10.31 24.45 8.50
C ALA A 365 11.38 23.53 7.89
N PRO A 366 12.54 23.32 8.54
CA PRO A 366 13.45 22.27 8.08
C PRO A 366 12.70 20.93 8.17
N ASP A 367 12.30 20.38 7.02
CA ASP A 367 11.49 19.18 6.84
C ASP A 367 12.24 17.88 7.24
N ILE A 368 13.08 17.90 8.29
CA ILE A 368 13.86 16.75 8.73
C ILE A 368 12.95 15.51 8.82
N PRO A 369 13.35 14.32 8.31
CA PRO A 369 12.58 13.10 8.40
C PRO A 369 12.04 12.92 9.81
N MET A 370 10.71 12.91 9.96
CA MET A 370 10.10 12.74 11.26
C MET A 370 10.04 11.25 11.55
N ILE A 371 11.18 10.72 12.00
CA ILE A 371 11.38 9.30 12.25
C ILE A 371 10.42 8.85 13.36
N SER A 372 9.53 7.93 13.01
CA SER A 372 8.52 7.36 13.91
C SER A 372 8.33 5.91 13.51
N PHE A 373 9.31 5.04 13.77
CA PHE A 373 9.24 3.65 13.34
C PHE A 373 7.95 2.96 13.79
N ILE A 374 7.25 2.33 12.84
CA ILE A 374 6.13 1.41 13.11
C ILE A 374 6.59 -0.01 12.73
N GLU A 375 6.33 -0.97 13.61
CA GLU A 375 6.69 -2.37 13.40
C GLU A 375 5.43 -3.21 13.26
N PRO A 376 4.95 -3.49 12.03
CA PRO A 376 3.77 -4.32 11.81
C PRO A 376 4.01 -5.77 12.22
N SER A 377 2.94 -6.47 12.58
CA SER A 377 2.96 -7.93 12.56
C SER A 377 2.87 -8.41 11.12
N CYS A 378 3.88 -9.18 10.71
CA CYS A 378 3.96 -9.73 9.35
C CYS A 378 3.55 -11.21 9.29
N ALA A 379 3.07 -11.81 10.37
CA ALA A 379 2.66 -13.21 10.33
C ALA A 379 1.38 -13.36 9.50
N LEU A 380 1.23 -14.46 8.76
CA LEU A 380 0.09 -14.66 7.85
C LEU A 380 -1.27 -14.58 8.55
N LYS A 381 -1.34 -14.91 9.84
CA LYS A 381 -2.56 -14.80 10.66
C LYS A 381 -2.99 -13.35 10.93
N ASP A 382 -2.07 -12.40 10.79
CA ASP A 382 -2.26 -10.96 11.05
C ASP A 382 -2.38 -10.15 9.74
N ILE A 383 -2.38 -10.85 8.59
CA ILE A 383 -2.61 -10.28 7.26
C ILE A 383 -4.04 -10.60 6.85
N GLU A 384 -4.81 -9.55 6.56
CA GLU A 384 -6.22 -9.65 6.22
C GLU A 384 -6.45 -9.53 4.71
N ILE A 385 -7.60 -10.01 4.23
CA ILE A 385 -8.01 -9.76 2.84
C ILE A 385 -8.58 -8.34 2.73
N TRP A 386 -8.06 -7.55 1.80
CA TRP A 386 -8.54 -6.20 1.56
C TRP A 386 -9.92 -6.21 0.88
N GLN A 387 -10.98 -6.31 1.71
CA GLN A 387 -12.36 -6.52 1.25
C GLN A 387 -12.85 -5.38 0.37
N GLN A 388 -12.67 -4.11 0.79
CA GLN A 388 -13.07 -2.97 -0.02
C GLN A 388 -12.34 -2.95 -1.36
N CYS A 389 -11.19 -3.61 -1.52
CA CYS A 389 -10.52 -3.71 -2.81
C CYS A 389 -10.99 -4.91 -3.64
N TYR A 390 -10.96 -6.11 -3.07
CA TYR A 390 -11.13 -7.34 -3.84
C TYR A 390 -12.59 -7.78 -3.98
N PHE A 391 -13.49 -7.34 -3.09
CA PHE A 391 -14.90 -7.72 -3.12
C PHE A 391 -15.83 -6.64 -3.70
N ARG A 392 -15.31 -5.56 -4.28
CA ARG A 392 -16.12 -4.46 -4.87
C ARG A 392 -17.15 -4.93 -5.90
N TRP A 393 -16.84 -6.03 -6.59
CA TRP A 393 -17.64 -6.57 -7.69
C TRP A 393 -18.58 -7.69 -7.25
N ILE A 394 -18.55 -8.08 -5.97
CA ILE A 394 -19.51 -9.04 -5.44
C ILE A 394 -20.81 -8.27 -5.17
N PRO A 395 -21.92 -8.60 -5.83
CA PRO A 395 -23.19 -7.93 -5.59
C PRO A 395 -23.59 -8.13 -4.12
N PHE A 396 -24.07 -7.08 -3.48
CA PHE A 396 -24.70 -7.21 -2.17
C PHE A 396 -25.93 -8.10 -2.32
N LEU A 397 -26.06 -9.10 -1.44
CA LEU A 397 -27.25 -9.94 -1.41
C LEU A 397 -28.45 -9.08 -0.99
N GLU A 398 -29.27 -8.66 -1.93
CA GLU A 398 -30.57 -8.04 -1.65
C GLU A 398 -31.56 -9.13 -1.26
N ILE A 399 -31.74 -9.30 0.05
CA ILE A 399 -32.79 -10.16 0.58
C ILE A 399 -34.10 -9.37 0.46
N GLN A 400 -35.06 -9.88 -0.31
CA GLN A 400 -36.40 -9.27 -0.37
C GLN A 400 -36.99 -9.18 1.06
N ASN A 401 -37.37 -7.97 1.47
CA ASN A 401 -37.82 -7.61 2.84
C ASN A 401 -36.75 -7.73 3.95
N GLY A 402 -35.48 -7.99 3.62
CA GLY A 402 -34.40 -8.24 4.57
C GLY A 402 -33.66 -7.01 5.12
N GLY A 403 -34.22 -5.81 4.97
CA GLY A 403 -33.55 -4.56 5.36
C GLY A 403 -32.26 -4.33 4.56
N PHE A 404 -31.47 -3.32 4.97
CA PHE A 404 -30.19 -3.02 4.32
C PHE A 404 -29.07 -3.90 4.88
N PRO A 405 -28.47 -4.82 4.09
CA PRO A 405 -27.47 -5.78 4.59
C PRO A 405 -26.23 -5.13 5.21
N HIS A 406 -25.82 -3.96 4.69
CA HIS A 406 -24.69 -3.21 5.23
C HIS A 406 -24.95 -2.68 6.64
N ILE A 407 -26.21 -2.32 6.95
CA ILE A 407 -26.63 -1.87 8.29
C ILE A 407 -26.61 -3.06 9.25
N ASP A 408 -27.13 -4.22 8.84
CA ASP A 408 -27.13 -5.43 9.67
C ASP A 408 -25.69 -5.91 9.95
N LEU A 409 -24.82 -5.96 8.94
CA LEU A 409 -23.41 -6.32 9.13
C LEU A 409 -22.67 -5.35 10.04
N PHE A 410 -22.86 -4.04 9.85
CA PHE A 410 -22.26 -3.03 10.72
C PHE A 410 -22.73 -3.22 12.16
N ASN A 411 -24.03 -3.41 12.36
CA ASN A 411 -24.60 -3.66 13.69
C ASN A 411 -24.04 -4.93 14.33
N ARG A 412 -23.90 -6.03 13.59
CA ARG A 412 -23.30 -7.28 14.09
C ARG A 412 -21.83 -7.12 14.43
N SER A 413 -21.06 -6.41 13.60
CA SER A 413 -19.65 -6.11 13.86
C SER A 413 -19.48 -5.28 15.14
N VAL A 414 -20.28 -4.22 15.28
CA VAL A 414 -20.32 -3.38 16.49
C VAL A 414 -20.73 -4.20 17.71
N GLN A 415 -21.76 -5.04 17.62
CA GLN A 415 -22.17 -5.92 18.71
C GLN A 415 -21.06 -6.89 19.13
N ASN A 416 -20.34 -7.47 18.18
CA ASN A 416 -19.23 -8.37 18.48
C ASN A 416 -18.09 -7.62 19.22
N ASN A 417 -17.75 -6.41 18.78
CA ASN A 417 -16.77 -5.55 19.45
C ASN A 417 -17.22 -5.17 20.87
N ILE A 418 -18.51 -4.87 21.07
CA ILE A 418 -19.07 -4.59 22.40
C ILE A 418 -18.95 -5.81 23.30
N ILE A 419 -19.27 -7.01 22.81
CA ILE A 419 -19.16 -8.25 23.58
C ILE A 419 -17.70 -8.54 23.97
N LEU A 420 -16.75 -8.32 23.05
CA LEU A 420 -15.32 -8.46 23.33
C LEU A 420 -14.84 -7.47 24.42
N LEU A 421 -15.23 -6.20 24.30
CA LEU A 421 -14.93 -5.18 25.29
C LEU A 421 -15.54 -5.50 26.66
N GLN A 422 -16.79 -5.98 26.71
CA GLN A 422 -17.45 -6.40 27.95
C GLN A 422 -16.72 -7.56 28.61
N LYS A 423 -16.26 -8.55 27.84
CA LYS A 423 -15.46 -9.68 28.36
C LYS A 423 -14.14 -9.21 28.95
N LEU A 424 -13.46 -8.26 28.30
CA LEU A 424 -12.21 -7.67 28.79
C LEU A 424 -12.40 -6.83 30.06
N LEU A 425 -13.54 -6.16 30.20
CA LEU A 425 -13.85 -5.32 31.36
C LEU A 425 -14.28 -6.14 32.59
N ILE A 426 -14.90 -7.31 32.40
CA ILE A 426 -15.39 -8.17 33.49
C ILE A 426 -14.31 -9.15 33.98
N GLY A 427 -13.42 -9.62 33.10
CA GLY A 427 -12.33 -10.55 33.42
C GLY A 427 -11.00 -9.86 33.69
N GLY A 428 -10.81 -9.30 34.90
CA GLY A 428 -9.50 -8.80 35.32
C GLY A 428 -8.46 -9.93 35.38
N ASN A 429 -7.45 -9.87 34.50
CA ASN A 429 -6.33 -10.80 34.25
C ASN A 429 -6.67 -12.10 33.48
N ILE A 430 -6.13 -12.17 32.25
CA ILE A 430 -6.07 -13.37 31.42
C ILE A 430 -4.79 -14.14 31.79
N SER A 431 -4.93 -15.41 32.20
CA SER A 431 -3.79 -16.33 32.26
C SER A 431 -3.43 -16.76 30.84
N SER A 432 -2.13 -16.97 30.56
CA SER A 432 -1.55 -17.33 29.25
C SER A 432 -2.02 -18.66 28.64
N SER A 433 -3.10 -19.24 29.17
CA SER A 433 -3.74 -20.47 28.69
C SER A 433 -5.06 -20.20 27.96
N GLU A 434 -5.60 -18.98 28.03
CA GLU A 434 -6.92 -18.61 27.48
C GLU A 434 -6.86 -17.60 26.33
N GLU A 435 -5.66 -17.21 25.86
CA GLU A 435 -5.45 -16.44 24.62
C GLU A 435 -5.89 -17.18 23.34
N LYS A 436 -6.35 -18.43 23.44
CA LYS A 436 -6.81 -19.25 22.30
C LYS A 436 -8.29 -19.04 21.89
N LEU A 437 -8.98 -18.06 22.46
CA LEU A 437 -10.36 -17.70 22.10
C LEU A 437 -10.50 -16.23 21.68
N LEU A 438 -9.50 -15.70 20.97
CA LEU A 438 -9.75 -14.74 19.89
C LEU A 438 -10.32 -15.51 18.69
N PRO A 439 -11.01 -14.91 17.70
CA PRO A 439 -11.63 -15.66 16.61
C PRO A 439 -10.61 -16.21 15.60
N SER A 440 -9.65 -17.01 16.06
CA SER A 440 -9.16 -18.15 15.30
C SER A 440 -10.31 -19.15 15.17
N LYS A 441 -10.93 -19.17 13.99
CA LYS A 441 -11.20 -20.35 13.12
C LYS A 441 -11.41 -21.76 13.73
N GLU A 442 -11.75 -21.93 15.00
CA GLU A 442 -12.07 -23.23 15.59
C GLU A 442 -13.59 -23.36 15.77
N PHE A 443 -14.29 -23.49 14.65
CA PHE A 443 -15.57 -24.21 14.61
C PHE A 443 -15.53 -25.26 13.49
N ALA A 444 -14.49 -26.08 13.49
CA ALA A 444 -14.45 -27.32 12.73
C ALA A 444 -13.38 -28.24 13.30
N LEU A 445 -13.61 -28.82 14.47
CA LEU A 445 -13.15 -30.17 14.84
C LEU A 445 -13.54 -30.45 16.29
N ASN A 446 -14.74 -31.02 16.50
CA ASN A 446 -14.96 -32.07 17.49
C ASN A 446 -16.42 -32.52 17.48
N SER A 447 -16.70 -33.60 16.74
CA SER A 447 -17.74 -34.58 17.10
C SER A 447 -17.68 -35.78 16.17
N LYS A 448 -16.62 -36.58 16.29
CA LYS A 448 -16.79 -38.04 16.20
C LYS A 448 -16.95 -38.54 17.63
N ASN A 449 -18.02 -39.31 17.86
CA ASN A 449 -18.33 -40.16 19.02
C ASN A 449 -19.54 -39.72 19.85
N LYS A 450 -20.73 -40.17 19.44
CA LYS A 450 -21.57 -41.16 20.15
C LYS A 450 -22.98 -41.14 19.56
N ILE A 451 -23.31 -42.23 18.88
CA ILE A 451 -24.69 -42.64 18.62
C ILE A 451 -25.10 -43.42 19.88
N GLU A 452 -25.92 -42.84 20.74
CA GLU A 452 -26.76 -43.62 21.65
C GLU A 452 -28.16 -42.99 21.70
N ALA A 453 -29.15 -43.85 21.50
CA ALA A 453 -30.57 -43.55 21.48
C ALA A 453 -31.07 -43.15 22.86
N ASN A 454 -32.01 -42.21 22.91
CA ASN A 454 -33.13 -42.31 23.85
C ASN A 454 -34.31 -41.43 23.41
N ASP A 455 -35.48 -42.06 23.38
CA ASP A 455 -36.79 -41.44 23.28
C ASP A 455 -37.04 -40.50 24.48
N GLY A 456 -37.77 -39.40 24.24
CA GLY A 456 -38.26 -38.53 25.30
C GLY A 456 -38.70 -37.16 24.83
N SER A 457 -40.01 -37.01 24.63
CA SER A 457 -40.73 -35.75 24.39
C SER A 457 -40.40 -34.65 25.40
N GLY A 458 -40.11 -33.43 24.92
CA GLY A 458 -40.11 -32.22 25.74
C GLY A 458 -39.44 -30.99 25.12
N ILE A 459 -40.26 -30.13 24.49
CA ILE A 459 -40.17 -28.66 24.37
C ILE A 459 -38.87 -28.03 23.82
N ASP A 460 -39.04 -27.33 22.68
CA ASP A 460 -38.06 -26.57 21.91
C ASP A 460 -37.14 -25.66 22.74
N GLU A 461 -35.87 -26.05 22.84
CA GLU A 461 -34.75 -25.13 23.02
C GLU A 461 -34.14 -24.80 21.65
N SER A 462 -34.00 -23.49 21.40
CA SER A 462 -33.39 -22.84 20.25
C SER A 462 -32.27 -23.64 19.56
N LYS A 463 -32.59 -24.30 18.45
CA LYS A 463 -31.60 -24.76 17.48
C LYS A 463 -30.89 -23.54 16.90
N ILE A 464 -29.70 -23.24 17.40
CA ILE A 464 -28.79 -22.31 16.73
C ILE A 464 -28.48 -22.89 15.35
N GLN A 465 -28.99 -22.25 14.30
CA GLN A 465 -28.66 -22.57 12.92
C GLN A 465 -27.15 -22.37 12.71
N PHE A 466 -26.46 -23.45 12.34
CA PHE A 466 -25.04 -23.40 12.03
C PHE A 466 -24.81 -22.69 10.69
N ILE A 467 -24.02 -21.62 10.73
CA ILE A 467 -23.52 -20.89 9.55
C ILE A 467 -22.32 -21.66 9.02
N ASN A 468 -22.47 -22.31 7.85
CA ASN A 468 -21.39 -23.04 7.17
C ASN A 468 -20.68 -22.19 6.11
N SER A 469 -20.97 -20.90 6.05
CA SER A 469 -20.44 -20.02 5.02
C SER A 469 -19.37 -19.09 5.54
N PHE A 470 -18.35 -18.88 4.70
CA PHE A 470 -17.33 -17.89 4.95
C PHE A 470 -17.87 -16.47 4.72
N PHE A 471 -18.90 -16.33 3.87
CA PHE A 471 -19.66 -15.10 3.72
C PHE A 471 -20.82 -15.06 4.74
N PRO A 472 -21.06 -13.92 5.40
CA PRO A 472 -22.00 -13.83 6.52
C PRO A 472 -23.50 -14.01 6.15
N PHE A 473 -23.81 -14.44 4.93
CA PHE A 473 -25.15 -14.40 4.35
C PHE A 473 -25.73 -15.75 3.92
N THR A 474 -24.99 -16.85 4.03
CA THR A 474 -25.47 -18.15 3.55
C THR A 474 -26.00 -18.96 4.73
N SER A 475 -27.31 -18.85 4.98
CA SER A 475 -28.02 -19.79 5.85
C SER A 475 -28.38 -21.05 5.05
N ASN A 476 -28.07 -22.23 5.58
CA ASN A 476 -28.71 -23.48 5.15
C ASN A 476 -30.16 -23.47 5.64
N ALA A 477 -31.06 -22.82 4.91
CA ALA A 477 -32.48 -23.08 5.04
C ALA A 477 -32.81 -24.27 4.14
N MET A 478 -33.22 -25.39 4.75
CA MET A 478 -33.79 -26.52 4.03
C MET A 478 -35.03 -26.05 3.26
N TYR A 479 -35.15 -26.51 2.02
CA TYR A 479 -36.07 -26.03 0.98
C TYR A 479 -37.58 -26.30 1.21
N THR A 480 -38.07 -26.40 2.45
CA THR A 480 -39.46 -26.81 2.71
C THR A 480 -40.37 -25.76 3.35
N ASP A 481 -39.86 -24.69 3.98
CA ASP A 481 -40.73 -23.80 4.78
C ASP A 481 -41.06 -22.44 4.11
N PHE A 482 -40.62 -22.21 2.87
CA PHE A 482 -40.85 -20.93 2.16
C PHE A 482 -42.12 -20.87 1.29
N LEU A 483 -42.89 -21.96 1.19
CA LEU A 483 -44.12 -21.99 0.39
C LEU A 483 -45.34 -21.40 1.12
N ASP A 484 -45.32 -21.33 2.45
CA ASP A 484 -46.51 -20.92 3.23
C ASP A 484 -46.61 -19.40 3.49
N ILE A 485 -45.59 -18.62 3.12
CA ILE A 485 -45.58 -17.14 3.27
C ILE A 485 -46.03 -16.44 1.97
N LEU A 486 -46.27 -17.18 0.88
CA LEU A 486 -46.65 -16.62 -0.42
C LEU A 486 -48.16 -16.38 -0.63
N PHE A 487 -48.99 -16.67 0.37
CA PHE A 487 -50.44 -16.40 0.29
C PHE A 487 -50.98 -15.75 1.56
N THR A 488 -50.52 -14.55 1.90
CA THR A 488 -51.39 -13.62 2.64
C THR A 488 -50.95 -12.18 2.45
N ASN A 489 -51.95 -11.33 2.21
CA ASN A 489 -51.96 -9.88 2.28
C ASN A 489 -51.61 -9.16 0.96
N GLU A 490 -52.63 -9.15 0.10
CA GLU A 490 -53.06 -7.91 -0.55
C GLU A 490 -53.18 -6.82 0.54
N ASP A 491 -52.33 -5.80 0.49
CA ASP A 491 -52.74 -4.43 0.81
C ASP A 491 -51.72 -3.41 0.28
N ILE A 492 -52.27 -2.50 -0.50
CA ILE A 492 -51.65 -1.31 -1.07
C ILE A 492 -51.45 -0.29 0.05
N LEU A 493 -50.30 0.39 0.13
CA LEU A 493 -50.24 1.84 0.37
C LEU A 493 -48.87 2.42 -0.01
N CYS A 494 -48.94 3.66 -0.48
CA CYS A 494 -48.00 4.39 -1.31
C CYS A 494 -46.87 5.12 -0.56
N ASP A 495 -45.86 5.47 -1.38
CA ASP A 495 -44.98 6.65 -1.35
C ASP A 495 -43.80 6.73 -0.38
N GLY A 496 -42.61 6.81 -1.01
CA GLY A 496 -41.34 7.20 -0.41
C GLY A 496 -40.12 6.95 -1.31
N SER A 497 -40.25 7.07 -2.63
CA SER A 497 -39.15 6.94 -3.60
C SER A 497 -38.37 8.25 -3.70
N ILE A 498 -37.08 8.24 -3.36
CA ILE A 498 -36.04 9.06 -3.99
C ILE A 498 -34.74 8.24 -3.97
N ILE A 499 -34.38 7.65 -5.10
CA ILE A 499 -33.05 7.64 -5.75
C ILE A 499 -33.33 7.11 -7.16
N ASP A 500 -33.50 8.06 -8.09
CA ASP A 500 -33.62 7.76 -9.51
C ASP A 500 -32.30 7.20 -10.05
N SER A 501 -32.42 6.00 -10.60
CA SER A 501 -31.75 5.52 -11.80
C SER A 501 -31.25 6.62 -12.75
N THR A 502 -29.94 6.75 -12.91
CA THR A 502 -29.37 7.09 -14.23
C THR A 502 -29.08 5.79 -14.96
N SER A 503 -30.12 5.36 -15.68
CA SER A 503 -30.10 4.33 -16.70
C SER A 503 -29.17 4.67 -17.86
N LEU A 504 -28.48 3.65 -18.33
CA LEU A 504 -28.02 3.47 -19.71
C LEU A 504 -29.08 3.92 -20.73
N SER A 505 -28.66 4.72 -21.71
CA SER A 505 -29.03 4.57 -23.13
C SER A 505 -28.26 5.58 -23.99
N TYR A 506 -27.21 5.13 -24.68
CA TYR A 506 -27.12 5.02 -26.15
C TYR A 506 -25.77 4.44 -26.57
#